data_AF-A0A9P0C749-F1
#
_entry.id   AF-A0A9P0C749-F1
#
_cell.length_a   1.000
_cell.length_b   1.000
_cell.length_c   1.000
_cell.angle_alpha   90.00
_cell.angle_beta   90.00
_cell.angle_gamma   90.00
#
_symmetry.space_group_name_H-M   'P 1'
#
loop_
_entity.id
_entity.type
_entity.pdbx_description
1 polymer ?
#
loop_
_entity_poly.entity_id
_entity_poly.type
_entity_poly.pdbx_seq_one_letter_code
_entity_poly.pdbx_strand_id
1 'polypeptide(L)'
;MILERGLKVVNLKMVLMNNDLARRFLRDQFNDYSDILSHEQILVSGPCILFELIGENSVQVLKELAGPTNPDIARKEAPTTIRGLFGKDTLHNVLHAAESFEAAGKEAKIFLFGEPSTLEKNFQPCMTVTNSTFCIIKPHAIQEGLMGKIIAMIEEKNFKVTGMKMFHLNTAQAEEFLEVYKSVVPEYSGMVSQLSSGPCLAMTVESESYGPNTPQEFRNFAGPSDPDIAKELRPNTIRAKFGKDKVKNAIHVTDLPEDAPLEIEYFFQLLE
;
A
#
# COMPACT_ATOMS: atom_id res chain seq x y z
N MET A 1 0.30 12.05 8.03
CA MET A 1 -1.02 12.73 8.01
C MET A 1 -2.16 11.84 8.49
N ILE A 2 -2.60 10.81 7.73
CA ILE A 2 -3.78 10.00 8.09
C ILE A 2 -3.60 9.24 9.41
N LEU A 3 -2.54 8.44 9.53
CA LEU A 3 -2.28 7.62 10.72
C LEU A 3 -2.04 8.45 11.98
N GLU A 4 -1.48 9.65 11.84
CA GLU A 4 -1.20 10.59 12.94
C GLU A 4 -2.48 11.19 13.54
N ARG A 5 -3.61 11.13 12.82
CA ARG A 5 -4.93 11.57 13.32
C ARG A 5 -5.72 10.43 13.98
N GLY A 6 -5.06 9.32 14.31
CA GLY A 6 -5.67 8.19 15.01
C GLY A 6 -6.50 7.26 14.13
N LEU A 7 -6.48 7.45 12.80
CA LEU A 7 -7.10 6.53 11.85
C LEU A 7 -6.18 5.34 11.57
N LYS A 8 -6.78 4.18 11.35
CA LYS A 8 -6.07 2.94 11.00
C LYS A 8 -6.53 2.44 9.65
N VAL A 9 -5.58 2.05 8.81
CA VAL A 9 -5.86 1.35 7.55
C VAL A 9 -6.13 -0.12 7.87
N VAL A 10 -7.28 -0.64 7.44
CA VAL A 10 -7.67 -2.05 7.65
C VAL A 10 -7.65 -2.87 6.38
N ASN A 11 -7.91 -2.23 5.24
CA ASN A 11 -7.81 -2.81 3.91
C ASN A 11 -7.10 -1.80 3.02
N LEU A 12 -6.22 -2.29 2.15
CA LEU A 12 -5.53 -1.48 1.16
C LEU A 12 -5.25 -2.31 -0.09
N LYS A 13 -5.53 -1.74 -1.25
CA LYS A 13 -5.25 -2.35 -2.55
C LYS A 13 -4.89 -1.29 -3.58
N MET A 14 -3.83 -1.54 -4.34
CA MET A 14 -3.53 -0.76 -5.54
C MET A 14 -4.16 -1.44 -6.76
N VAL A 15 -4.87 -0.67 -7.59
CA VAL A 15 -5.65 -1.18 -8.73
C VAL A 15 -5.57 -0.26 -9.94
N LEU A 16 -5.67 -0.84 -11.14
CA LEU A 16 -6.02 -0.10 -12.35
C LEU A 16 -7.53 -0.21 -12.53
N MET A 17 -8.22 0.92 -12.51
CA MET A 17 -9.67 0.96 -12.65
C MET A 17 -10.06 0.83 -14.12
N ASN A 18 -11.08 0.02 -14.42
CA ASN A 18 -11.65 -0.03 -15.77
C ASN A 18 -12.69 1.10 -15.98
N ASN A 19 -13.00 1.40 -17.24
CA ASN A 19 -13.95 2.45 -17.62
C ASN A 19 -15.36 2.21 -17.08
N ASP A 20 -15.83 0.96 -17.05
CA ASP A 20 -17.19 0.63 -16.59
C ASP A 20 -17.38 0.95 -15.10
N LEU A 21 -16.45 0.49 -14.27
CA LEU A 21 -16.44 0.75 -12.83
C LEU A 21 -16.28 2.24 -12.56
N ALA A 22 -15.34 2.91 -13.21
CA ALA A 22 -15.13 4.34 -13.06
C ALA A 22 -16.40 5.13 -13.36
N ARG A 23 -17.06 4.86 -14.50
CA ARG A 23 -18.34 5.50 -14.85
C ARG A 23 -19.45 5.20 -13.85
N ARG A 24 -19.61 3.94 -13.43
CA ARG A 24 -20.64 3.57 -12.45
C ARG A 24 -20.46 4.31 -11.14
N PHE A 25 -19.24 4.37 -10.63
CA PHE A 25 -18.91 5.12 -9.43
C PHE A 25 -19.18 6.63 -9.60
N LEU A 26 -18.70 7.23 -10.69
CA LEU A 26 -18.80 8.67 -10.92
C LEU A 26 -20.23 9.18 -11.14
N ARG A 27 -21.15 8.32 -11.61
CA ARG A 27 -22.58 8.68 -11.75
C ARG A 27 -23.26 9.03 -10.43
N ASP A 28 -22.79 8.47 -9.33
CA ASP A 28 -23.30 8.80 -8.00
C ASP A 28 -22.65 10.06 -7.42
N GLN A 29 -21.54 10.52 -8.03
CA GLN A 29 -20.75 11.67 -7.57
C GLN A 29 -21.07 12.96 -8.36
N PHE A 30 -21.41 12.83 -9.65
CA PHE A 30 -21.61 13.96 -10.55
C PHE A 30 -22.93 13.86 -11.29
N ASN A 31 -23.62 15.00 -11.41
CA ASN A 31 -24.84 15.12 -12.22
C ASN A 31 -24.53 15.48 -13.68
N ASP A 32 -23.43 16.19 -13.94
CA ASP A 32 -23.04 16.60 -15.29
C ASP A 32 -22.25 15.48 -15.97
N TYR A 33 -22.69 15.09 -17.17
CA TYR A 33 -22.05 14.04 -17.95
C TYR A 33 -20.63 14.40 -18.39
N SER A 34 -20.34 15.68 -18.63
CA SER A 34 -19.01 16.14 -19.00
C SER A 34 -18.01 15.97 -17.84
N ASP A 35 -18.43 16.25 -16.60
CA ASP A 35 -17.62 16.02 -15.40
C ASP A 35 -17.32 14.53 -15.22
N ILE A 36 -18.31 13.66 -15.44
CA ILE A 36 -18.12 12.20 -15.39
C ILE A 36 -17.02 11.78 -16.39
N LEU A 37 -17.09 12.25 -17.64
CA LEU A 37 -16.11 11.87 -18.66
C LEU A 37 -14.70 12.36 -18.33
N SER A 38 -14.55 13.58 -17.84
CA SER A 38 -13.24 14.12 -17.47
C SER A 38 -12.63 13.38 -16.28
N HIS A 39 -13.41 13.06 -15.24
CA HIS A 39 -12.89 12.31 -14.09
C HIS A 39 -12.64 10.84 -14.43
N GLU A 40 -13.44 10.24 -15.31
CA GLU A 40 -13.23 8.87 -15.80
C GLU A 40 -11.84 8.75 -16.43
N GLN A 41 -11.48 9.67 -17.33
CA GLN A 41 -10.16 9.70 -17.98
C GLN A 41 -9.01 9.75 -16.99
N ILE A 42 -9.20 10.40 -15.84
CA ILE A 42 -8.19 10.45 -14.78
C ILE A 42 -8.15 9.13 -14.00
N LEU A 43 -9.29 8.58 -13.59
CA LEU A 43 -9.35 7.34 -12.80
C LEU A 43 -8.83 6.11 -13.54
N VAL A 44 -9.01 6.06 -14.86
CA VAL A 44 -8.45 4.99 -15.71
C VAL A 44 -7.03 5.30 -16.22
N SER A 45 -6.54 6.49 -15.87
CA SER A 45 -5.18 7.03 -16.04
C SER A 45 -4.03 6.09 -15.77
N GLY A 46 -4.16 5.43 -14.63
CA GLY A 46 -3.07 4.77 -13.95
C GLY A 46 -3.50 4.23 -12.59
N PRO A 47 -2.55 3.79 -11.77
CA PRO A 47 -2.83 3.13 -10.51
C PRO A 47 -3.58 4.03 -9.52
N CYS A 48 -4.66 3.51 -8.96
CA CYS A 48 -5.37 4.07 -7.82
C CYS A 48 -5.06 3.25 -6.56
N ILE A 49 -4.88 3.92 -5.42
CA ILE A 49 -4.77 3.24 -4.13
C ILE A 49 -6.12 3.38 -3.42
N LEU A 50 -6.76 2.24 -3.20
CA LEU A 50 -8.00 2.12 -2.45
C LEU A 50 -7.65 1.70 -1.03
N PHE A 51 -8.17 2.38 -0.02
CA PHE A 51 -7.96 1.98 1.36
C PHE A 51 -9.18 2.28 2.23
N GLU A 52 -9.46 1.37 3.15
CA GLU A 52 -10.51 1.52 4.16
C GLU A 52 -9.88 1.97 5.48
N LEU A 53 -10.50 2.98 6.09
CA LEU A 53 -10.07 3.53 7.37
C LEU A 53 -11.09 3.26 8.46
N ILE A 54 -10.59 2.81 9.61
CA ILE A 54 -11.35 2.77 10.87
C ILE A 54 -10.78 3.79 11.86
N GLY A 55 -11.65 4.29 12.71
CA GLY A 55 -11.30 5.26 13.75
C GLY A 55 -12.55 6.00 14.23
N GLU A 56 -12.42 6.69 15.35
CA GLU A 56 -13.49 7.55 15.85
C GLU A 56 -13.76 8.66 14.84
N ASN A 57 -15.03 8.83 14.44
CA ASN A 57 -15.47 9.81 13.45
C ASN A 57 -14.66 9.75 12.13
N SER A 58 -14.25 8.56 11.69
CA SER A 58 -13.29 8.37 10.59
C SER A 58 -13.61 9.14 9.32
N VAL A 59 -14.89 9.16 8.90
CA VAL A 59 -15.36 9.91 7.73
C VAL A 59 -15.11 11.41 7.89
N GLN A 60 -15.50 11.98 9.03
CA GLN A 60 -15.32 13.41 9.30
C GLN A 60 -13.83 13.77 9.38
N VAL A 61 -13.04 12.97 10.09
CA VAL A 61 -11.59 13.18 10.21
C VAL A 61 -10.91 13.12 8.84
N LEU A 62 -11.30 12.18 7.97
CA LEU A 62 -10.75 12.08 6.62
C LEU A 62 -11.15 13.26 5.74
N LYS A 63 -12.40 13.75 5.83
CA LYS A 63 -12.85 14.94 5.08
C LYS A 63 -12.10 16.20 5.50
N GLU A 64 -11.90 16.39 6.80
CA GLU A 64 -11.08 17.50 7.33
C GLU A 64 -9.63 17.41 6.87
N LEU A 65 -9.05 16.20 6.87
CA LEU A 65 -7.70 15.97 6.35
C LEU A 65 -7.62 16.20 4.84
N ALA A 66 -8.65 15.83 4.08
CA ALA A 66 -8.71 16.01 2.64
C ALA A 66 -8.74 17.50 2.27
N GLY A 67 -9.57 18.29 2.97
CA GLY A 67 -9.79 19.71 2.67
C GLY A 67 -10.75 19.95 1.50
N PRO A 68 -10.95 21.22 1.11
CA PRO A 68 -11.84 21.57 -0.01
C PRO A 68 -11.51 20.83 -1.31
N THR A 69 -12.54 20.42 -2.07
CA THR A 69 -12.38 19.63 -3.31
C THR A 69 -11.54 20.34 -4.37
N ASN A 70 -11.61 21.67 -4.43
CA ASN A 70 -10.74 22.47 -5.30
C ASN A 70 -9.41 22.78 -4.59
N PRO A 71 -8.25 22.29 -5.11
CA PRO A 71 -6.94 22.55 -4.50
C PRO A 71 -6.56 24.03 -4.40
N ASP A 72 -7.02 24.91 -5.31
CA ASP A 72 -6.76 26.34 -5.20
C ASP A 72 -7.46 26.98 -3.99
N ILE A 73 -8.66 26.50 -3.67
CA ILE A 73 -9.39 26.91 -2.47
C ILE A 73 -8.70 26.30 -1.24
N ALA A 74 -8.36 25.01 -1.29
CA ALA A 74 -7.67 24.33 -0.21
C ALA A 74 -6.34 25.01 0.14
N ARG A 75 -5.53 25.43 -0.84
CA ARG A 75 -4.28 26.17 -0.60
C ARG A 75 -4.49 27.51 0.11
N LYS A 76 -5.60 28.20 -0.15
CA LYS A 76 -5.88 29.53 0.43
C LYS A 76 -6.48 29.41 1.82
N GLU A 77 -7.43 28.51 1.99
CA GLU A 77 -8.26 28.43 3.20
C GLU A 77 -7.78 27.38 4.20
N ALA A 78 -7.14 26.30 3.72
CA ALA A 78 -6.69 25.17 4.53
C ALA A 78 -5.39 24.53 4.00
N PRO A 79 -4.27 25.30 3.94
CA PRO A 79 -3.05 24.91 3.21
C PRO A 79 -2.37 23.62 3.69
N THR A 80 -2.65 23.19 4.92
CA THR A 80 -2.06 21.97 5.51
C THR A 80 -2.89 20.70 5.24
N THR A 81 -3.99 20.81 4.50
CA THR A 81 -4.81 19.65 4.07
C THR A 81 -4.15 18.90 2.92
N ILE A 82 -4.53 17.64 2.70
CA ILE A 82 -3.96 16.80 1.63
C ILE A 82 -4.15 17.45 0.26
N ARG A 83 -5.34 17.98 -0.04
CA ARG A 83 -5.60 18.70 -1.30
C ARG A 83 -4.84 20.02 -1.38
N GLY A 84 -4.65 20.72 -0.28
CA GLY A 84 -3.85 21.95 -0.22
C GLY A 84 -2.36 21.69 -0.49
N LEU A 85 -1.81 20.62 0.07
CA LEU A 85 -0.40 20.26 -0.05
C LEU A 85 -0.05 19.63 -1.39
N PHE A 86 -0.90 18.73 -1.89
CA PHE A 86 -0.55 17.84 -3.01
C PHE A 86 -1.48 17.98 -4.23
N GLY A 87 -2.64 18.61 -4.09
CA GLY A 87 -3.59 18.78 -5.19
C GLY A 87 -3.10 19.78 -6.23
N LYS A 88 -3.34 19.49 -7.51
CA LYS A 88 -2.95 20.38 -8.62
C LYS A 88 -4.13 21.25 -9.06
N ASP A 89 -5.24 20.61 -9.40
CA ASP A 89 -6.48 21.22 -9.90
C ASP A 89 -7.70 20.34 -9.52
N THR A 90 -8.91 20.70 -9.94
CA THR A 90 -10.14 20.00 -9.59
C THR A 90 -10.20 18.55 -10.10
N LEU A 91 -9.53 18.24 -11.22
CA LEU A 91 -9.45 16.88 -11.76
C LEU A 91 -8.33 16.06 -11.07
N HIS A 92 -7.29 16.74 -10.60
CA HIS A 92 -6.12 16.13 -9.95
C HIS A 92 -6.05 16.54 -8.46
N ASN A 93 -7.07 16.16 -7.70
CA ASN A 93 -7.24 16.54 -6.29
C ASN A 93 -6.65 15.52 -5.28
N VAL A 94 -5.94 14.48 -5.73
CA VAL A 94 -5.19 13.50 -4.93
C VAL A 94 -6.01 12.52 -4.09
N LEU A 95 -7.11 12.94 -3.47
CA LEU A 95 -7.87 12.11 -2.53
C LEU A 95 -9.38 12.27 -2.72
N HIS A 96 -10.05 11.15 -2.96
CA HIS A 96 -11.50 10.98 -2.75
C HIS A 96 -11.76 10.50 -1.32
N ALA A 97 -12.79 11.03 -0.67
CA ALA A 97 -13.25 10.60 0.63
C ALA A 97 -14.78 10.52 0.60
N ALA A 98 -15.33 9.41 1.08
CA ALA A 98 -16.77 9.22 1.11
C ALA A 98 -17.47 10.35 1.89
N GLU A 99 -18.63 10.81 1.40
CA GLU A 99 -19.33 11.96 1.97
C GLU A 99 -20.00 11.65 3.33
N SER A 100 -20.32 10.38 3.57
CA SER A 100 -20.98 9.87 4.77
C SER A 100 -20.55 8.43 5.08
N PHE A 101 -20.87 7.95 6.28
CA PHE A 101 -20.63 6.56 6.66
C PHE A 101 -21.41 5.58 5.77
N GLU A 102 -22.62 5.93 5.36
CA GLU A 102 -23.42 5.10 4.44
C GLU A 102 -22.78 5.03 3.05
N ALA A 103 -22.29 6.16 2.54
CA ALA A 103 -21.56 6.20 1.27
C ALA A 103 -20.28 5.35 1.35
N ALA A 104 -19.53 5.47 2.44
CA ALA A 104 -18.32 4.67 2.67
C ALA A 104 -18.62 3.16 2.62
N GLY A 105 -19.72 2.72 3.24
CA GLY A 105 -20.14 1.32 3.19
C GLY A 105 -20.56 0.84 1.80
N LYS A 106 -21.20 1.70 0.99
CA LYS A 106 -21.55 1.39 -0.41
C LYS A 106 -20.30 1.30 -1.28
N GLU A 107 -19.40 2.28 -1.16
CA GLU A 107 -18.14 2.33 -1.89
C GLU A 107 -17.24 1.14 -1.52
N ALA A 108 -17.10 0.81 -0.23
CA ALA A 108 -16.30 -0.34 0.20
C ALA A 108 -16.78 -1.67 -0.40
N LYS A 109 -18.11 -1.86 -0.53
CA LYS A 109 -18.67 -3.05 -1.23
C LYS A 109 -18.33 -3.09 -2.71
N ILE A 110 -18.27 -1.93 -3.36
CA ILE A 110 -17.92 -1.84 -4.79
C ILE A 110 -16.43 -2.13 -5.00
N PHE A 111 -15.57 -1.57 -4.14
CA PHE A 111 -14.14 -1.50 -4.38
C PHE A 111 -13.31 -2.57 -3.66
N LEU A 112 -13.73 -3.01 -2.47
CA LEU A 112 -12.92 -3.86 -1.58
C LEU A 112 -13.58 -5.19 -1.26
N PHE A 113 -14.91 -5.23 -1.11
CA PHE A 113 -15.64 -6.39 -0.59
C PHE A 113 -16.69 -6.97 -1.57
N GLY A 114 -16.54 -6.70 -2.86
CA GLY A 114 -17.40 -7.29 -3.89
C GLY A 114 -17.13 -8.79 -4.07
N GLU A 115 -18.04 -9.50 -4.73
CA GLU A 115 -17.80 -10.88 -5.16
C GLU A 115 -16.49 -10.96 -5.99
N PRO A 116 -15.61 -11.96 -5.76
CA PRO A 116 -14.32 -12.06 -6.46
C PRO A 116 -14.44 -11.93 -7.98
N SER A 117 -15.41 -12.65 -8.56
CA SER A 117 -15.70 -12.61 -10.00
C SER A 117 -16.13 -11.22 -10.53
N THR A 118 -16.60 -10.35 -9.64
CA THR A 118 -16.95 -8.96 -9.96
C THR A 118 -15.74 -8.04 -9.75
N LEU A 119 -14.97 -8.23 -8.68
CA LEU A 119 -13.76 -7.46 -8.43
C LEU A 119 -12.69 -7.69 -9.51
N GLU A 120 -12.49 -8.92 -9.96
CA GLU A 120 -11.57 -9.27 -11.04
C GLU A 120 -11.97 -8.65 -12.38
N LYS A 121 -13.27 -8.49 -12.64
CA LYS A 121 -13.74 -7.77 -13.83
C LYS A 121 -13.51 -6.28 -13.72
N ASN A 122 -13.63 -5.74 -12.50
CA ASN A 122 -13.58 -4.31 -12.22
C ASN A 122 -12.15 -3.73 -12.25
N PHE A 123 -11.14 -4.55 -11.92
CA PHE A 123 -9.76 -4.10 -11.77
C PHE A 123 -8.78 -4.92 -12.59
N GLN A 124 -7.76 -4.25 -13.11
CA GLN A 124 -6.55 -4.95 -13.54
C GLN A 124 -5.49 -4.87 -12.44
N PRO A 125 -4.70 -5.94 -12.23
CA PRO A 125 -3.56 -5.89 -11.32
C PRO A 125 -2.52 -4.86 -11.79
N CYS A 126 -2.00 -4.04 -10.87
CA CYS A 126 -0.96 -3.05 -11.18
C CYS A 126 0.47 -3.63 -11.18
N MET A 127 0.64 -4.89 -10.77
CA MET A 127 1.92 -5.50 -10.46
C MET A 127 2.82 -5.68 -11.69
N THR A 128 4.03 -5.12 -11.65
CA THR A 128 5.11 -5.49 -12.59
C THR A 128 5.82 -6.72 -12.06
N VAL A 129 5.94 -7.79 -12.85
CA VAL A 129 6.69 -9.00 -12.43
C VAL A 129 8.16 -8.93 -12.85
N THR A 130 8.42 -8.54 -14.09
CA THR A 130 9.78 -8.44 -14.64
C THR A 130 10.57 -7.29 -14.02
N ASN A 131 11.86 -7.52 -13.74
CA ASN A 131 12.78 -6.51 -13.18
C ASN A 131 12.27 -5.85 -11.88
N SER A 132 11.43 -6.58 -11.14
CA SER A 132 10.82 -6.13 -9.90
C SER A 132 11.30 -6.97 -8.71
N THR A 133 10.97 -6.54 -7.51
CA THR A 133 11.17 -7.30 -6.27
C THR A 133 9.90 -7.28 -5.44
N PHE A 134 9.81 -8.23 -4.50
CA PHE A 134 8.71 -8.30 -3.55
C PHE A 134 9.19 -7.92 -2.15
N CYS A 135 8.29 -7.28 -1.41
CA CYS A 135 8.52 -7.01 -0.01
C CYS A 135 7.22 -6.98 0.80
N ILE A 136 7.36 -7.21 2.11
CA ILE A 136 6.25 -7.15 3.08
C ILE A 136 6.62 -6.17 4.19
N ILE A 137 5.80 -5.13 4.38
CA ILE A 137 5.84 -4.36 5.63
C ILE A 137 5.15 -5.20 6.71
N LYS A 138 5.92 -5.51 7.76
CA LYS A 138 5.53 -6.46 8.81
C LYS A 138 4.50 -5.88 9.78
N PRO A 139 3.73 -6.74 10.49
CA PRO A 139 2.66 -6.30 11.38
C PRO A 139 3.07 -5.29 12.45
N HIS A 140 4.22 -5.46 13.10
CA HIS A 140 4.68 -4.51 14.13
C HIS A 140 4.90 -3.10 13.55
N ALA A 141 5.47 -2.97 12.35
CA ALA A 141 5.70 -1.67 11.73
C ALA A 141 4.37 -0.98 11.35
N ILE A 142 3.36 -1.76 10.93
CA ILE A 142 2.01 -1.24 10.67
C ILE A 142 1.34 -0.80 11.98
N GLN A 143 1.39 -1.62 13.03
CA GLN A 143 0.81 -1.32 14.34
C GLN A 143 1.41 -0.06 14.98
N GLU A 144 2.69 0.22 14.70
CA GLU A 144 3.41 1.41 15.17
C GLU A 144 3.22 2.65 14.28
N GLY A 145 2.39 2.56 13.24
CA GLY A 145 2.12 3.68 12.33
C GLY A 145 3.28 4.02 11.40
N LEU A 146 4.23 3.10 11.18
CA LEU A 146 5.43 3.32 10.37
C LEU A 146 5.20 3.05 8.88
N MET A 147 4.08 2.42 8.50
CA MET A 147 3.75 2.04 7.12
C MET A 147 3.96 3.17 6.12
N GLY A 148 3.35 4.33 6.34
CA GLY A 148 3.47 5.47 5.42
C GLY A 148 4.90 6.02 5.33
N LYS A 149 5.67 5.97 6.42
CA LYS A 149 7.07 6.41 6.43
C LYS A 149 7.97 5.47 5.64
N ILE A 150 7.72 4.16 5.72
CA ILE A 150 8.46 3.15 4.96
C ILE A 150 8.17 3.31 3.46
N ILE A 151 6.90 3.48 3.07
CA ILE A 151 6.51 3.71 1.67
C ILE A 151 7.16 4.98 1.14
N ALA A 152 7.06 6.09 1.86
CA ALA A 152 7.69 7.35 1.47
C ALA A 152 9.21 7.21 1.29
N MET A 153 9.87 6.50 2.21
CA MET A 153 11.32 6.25 2.12
C MET A 153 11.70 5.41 0.89
N ILE A 154 10.84 4.47 0.46
CA ILE A 154 11.03 3.68 -0.78
C ILE A 154 10.95 4.59 -2.00
N GLU A 155 9.91 5.43 -2.09
CA GLU A 155 9.72 6.35 -3.21
C GLU A 155 10.82 7.43 -3.28
N GLU A 156 11.26 7.96 -2.14
CA GLU A 156 12.39 8.90 -2.03
C GLU A 156 13.72 8.30 -2.55
N LYS A 157 13.83 6.96 -2.55
CA LYS A 157 15.00 6.25 -3.09
C LYS A 157 14.88 5.96 -4.59
N ASN A 158 13.88 6.54 -5.26
CA ASN A 158 13.57 6.36 -6.69
C ASN A 158 13.18 4.92 -7.05
N PHE A 159 12.68 4.16 -6.08
CA PHE A 159 11.97 2.93 -6.36
C PHE A 159 10.50 3.27 -6.61
N LYS A 160 9.91 2.63 -7.62
CA LYS A 160 8.51 2.80 -7.95
C LYS A 160 7.72 1.61 -7.40
N VAL A 161 6.71 1.89 -6.59
CA VAL A 161 5.78 0.85 -6.14
C VAL A 161 4.76 0.59 -7.24
N THR A 162 4.66 -0.66 -7.67
CA THR A 162 3.75 -1.07 -8.75
C THR A 162 2.61 -1.94 -8.24
N GLY A 163 2.74 -2.56 -7.07
CA GLY A 163 1.66 -3.31 -6.45
C GLY A 163 1.59 -3.04 -4.96
N MET A 164 0.38 -2.97 -4.41
CA MET A 164 0.14 -2.97 -2.97
C MET A 164 -1.10 -3.80 -2.64
N LYS A 165 -1.01 -4.69 -1.65
CA LYS A 165 -2.15 -5.46 -1.11
C LYS A 165 -1.95 -5.69 0.38
N MET A 166 -2.93 -5.27 1.19
CA MET A 166 -2.96 -5.60 2.62
C MET A 166 -3.57 -6.98 2.81
N PHE A 167 -3.03 -7.77 3.73
CA PHE A 167 -3.48 -9.13 4.04
C PHE A 167 -3.17 -9.47 5.50
N HIS A 168 -3.74 -10.55 6.03
CA HIS A 168 -3.40 -11.10 7.34
C HIS A 168 -3.25 -12.61 7.22
N LEU A 169 -2.02 -13.11 7.37
CA LEU A 169 -1.76 -14.54 7.32
C LEU A 169 -2.22 -15.23 8.60
N ASN A 170 -2.85 -16.39 8.45
CA ASN A 170 -2.89 -17.34 9.54
C ASN A 170 -1.51 -18.00 9.73
N THR A 171 -1.35 -18.76 10.82
CA THR A 171 -0.07 -19.40 11.14
C THR A 171 0.39 -20.39 10.06
N ALA A 172 -0.52 -21.18 9.49
CA ALA A 172 -0.17 -22.17 8.47
C ALA A 172 0.34 -21.52 7.18
N GLN A 173 -0.30 -20.44 6.72
CA GLN A 173 0.16 -19.66 5.56
C GLN A 173 1.51 -18.99 5.84
N ALA A 174 1.74 -18.51 7.06
CA ALA A 174 3.04 -17.94 7.44
C ALA A 174 4.15 -19.01 7.51
N GLU A 175 3.84 -20.22 7.96
CA GLU A 175 4.78 -21.36 7.98
C GLU A 175 5.14 -21.82 6.56
N GLU A 176 4.14 -21.91 5.67
CA GLU A 176 4.31 -22.23 4.24
C GLU A 176 5.23 -21.20 3.58
N PHE A 177 4.89 -19.90 3.70
CA PHE A 177 5.69 -18.84 3.09
C PHE A 177 7.14 -18.81 3.60
N LEU A 178 7.36 -19.10 4.89
CA LEU A 178 8.69 -19.07 5.51
C LEU A 178 9.39 -20.43 5.50
N GLU A 179 8.85 -21.44 4.83
CA GLU A 179 9.35 -22.83 4.90
C GLU A 179 10.85 -22.94 4.59
N VAL A 180 11.34 -22.16 3.62
CA VAL A 180 12.76 -22.12 3.22
C VAL A 180 13.71 -21.72 4.36
N TYR A 181 13.21 -21.03 5.39
CA TYR A 181 13.99 -20.64 6.57
C TYR A 181 13.91 -21.66 7.71
N LYS A 182 13.04 -22.67 7.60
CA LYS A 182 12.84 -23.68 8.63
C LYS A 182 14.13 -24.46 8.83
N SER A 183 14.61 -24.49 10.07
CA SER A 183 15.89 -25.13 10.46
C SER A 183 17.16 -24.43 9.95
N VAL A 184 17.04 -23.34 9.19
CA VAL A 184 18.18 -22.52 8.73
C VAL A 184 18.47 -21.40 9.72
N VAL A 185 17.42 -20.79 10.28
CA VAL A 185 17.53 -19.67 11.23
C VAL A 185 16.89 -20.01 12.59
N PRO A 186 17.56 -19.69 13.71
CA PRO A 186 17.00 -19.90 15.05
C PRO A 186 15.68 -19.15 15.31
N GLU A 187 15.50 -18.01 14.64
CA GLU A 187 14.37 -17.10 14.82
C GLU A 187 13.08 -17.56 14.09
N TYR A 188 13.09 -18.70 13.38
CA TYR A 188 11.99 -19.15 12.52
C TYR A 188 10.61 -19.11 13.20
N SER A 189 10.49 -19.68 14.41
CA SER A 189 9.23 -19.68 15.15
C SER A 189 8.75 -18.26 15.51
N GLY A 190 9.69 -17.37 15.84
CA GLY A 190 9.42 -15.96 16.06
C GLY A 190 8.98 -15.25 14.78
N MET A 191 9.59 -15.56 13.64
CA MET A 191 9.23 -14.98 12.34
C MET A 191 7.79 -15.35 11.94
N VAL A 192 7.42 -16.63 12.06
CA VAL A 192 6.06 -17.12 11.81
C VAL A 192 5.06 -16.44 12.75
N SER A 193 5.36 -16.40 14.04
CA SER A 193 4.49 -15.74 15.04
C SER A 193 4.31 -14.26 14.73
N GLN A 194 5.38 -13.58 14.32
CA GLN A 194 5.33 -12.15 14.01
C GLN A 194 4.54 -11.88 12.73
N LEU A 195 4.72 -12.68 11.68
CA LEU A 195 4.05 -12.46 10.40
C LEU A 195 2.54 -12.77 10.47
N SER A 196 2.14 -13.68 11.36
CA SER A 196 0.72 -14.00 11.63
C SER A 196 0.06 -13.14 12.72
N SER A 197 0.81 -12.24 13.36
CA SER A 197 0.32 -11.43 14.49
C SER A 197 -0.63 -10.28 14.14
N GLY A 198 -0.84 -10.01 12.85
CA GLY A 198 -1.73 -8.93 12.41
C GLY A 198 -1.59 -8.60 10.92
N PRO A 199 -2.10 -7.43 10.49
CA PRO A 199 -2.08 -7.04 9.09
C PRO A 199 -0.65 -6.80 8.59
N CYS A 200 -0.41 -7.23 7.36
CA CYS A 200 0.80 -7.05 6.57
C CYS A 200 0.49 -6.23 5.32
N LEU A 201 1.47 -5.54 4.74
CA LEU A 201 1.34 -4.92 3.42
C LEU A 201 2.35 -5.55 2.46
N ALA A 202 1.86 -6.32 1.48
CA ALA A 202 2.64 -6.82 0.35
C ALA A 202 2.80 -5.69 -0.64
N MET A 203 4.01 -5.54 -1.17
CA MET A 203 4.30 -4.59 -2.23
C MET A 203 5.22 -5.19 -3.28
N THR A 204 4.98 -4.79 -4.52
CA THR A 204 5.88 -5.02 -5.64
C THR A 204 6.57 -3.71 -5.99
N VAL A 205 7.88 -3.77 -6.16
CA VAL A 205 8.73 -2.59 -6.33
C VAL A 205 9.63 -2.77 -7.54
N GLU A 206 9.69 -1.77 -8.40
CA GLU A 206 10.58 -1.73 -9.57
C GLU A 206 11.52 -0.53 -9.51
N SER A 207 12.59 -0.57 -10.30
CA SER A 207 13.41 0.61 -10.58
C SER A 207 13.83 0.58 -12.04
N GLU A 208 13.43 1.60 -12.79
CA GLU A 208 13.84 1.78 -14.19
C GLU A 208 15.36 1.90 -14.30
N SER A 209 16.02 2.49 -13.29
CA SER A 209 17.48 2.68 -13.28
C SER A 209 18.24 1.40 -12.98
N TYR A 210 17.71 0.50 -12.14
CA TYR A 210 18.39 -0.75 -11.77
C TYR A 210 18.04 -1.93 -12.67
N GLY A 211 16.87 -1.91 -13.33
CA GLY A 211 16.41 -2.96 -14.23
C GLY A 211 16.49 -4.35 -13.55
N PRO A 212 17.22 -5.32 -14.12
CA PRO A 212 17.31 -6.67 -13.54
C PRO A 212 18.00 -6.71 -12.16
N ASN A 213 18.75 -5.67 -11.78
CA ASN A 213 19.41 -5.59 -10.48
C ASN A 213 18.50 -5.06 -9.35
N THR A 214 17.24 -4.74 -9.65
CA THR A 214 16.29 -4.18 -8.67
C THR A 214 16.21 -4.99 -7.37
N PRO A 215 16.08 -6.35 -7.38
CA PRO A 215 16.03 -7.12 -6.13
C PRO A 215 17.27 -6.94 -5.24
N GLN A 216 18.46 -6.95 -5.85
CA GLN A 216 19.72 -6.82 -5.11
C GLN A 216 19.87 -5.41 -4.51
N GLU A 217 19.53 -4.39 -5.28
CA GLU A 217 19.60 -2.99 -4.83
C GLU A 217 18.55 -2.69 -3.75
N PHE A 218 17.35 -3.24 -3.89
CA PHE A 218 16.32 -3.11 -2.87
C PHE A 218 16.71 -3.82 -1.57
N ARG A 219 17.37 -4.99 -1.64
CA ARG A 219 17.92 -5.65 -0.45
C ARG A 219 19.03 -4.84 0.22
N ASN A 220 19.93 -4.24 -0.58
CA ASN A 220 20.96 -3.34 -0.07
C ASN A 220 20.35 -2.15 0.67
N PHE A 221 19.24 -1.62 0.14
CA PHE A 221 18.47 -0.53 0.72
C PHE A 221 17.67 -0.94 1.97
N ALA A 222 17.12 -2.16 2.00
CA ALA A 222 16.48 -2.73 3.18
C ALA A 222 17.48 -2.92 4.34
N GLY A 223 18.71 -3.32 4.01
CA GLY A 223 19.82 -3.48 4.96
C GLY A 223 19.91 -4.88 5.58
N PRO A 224 20.90 -5.11 6.47
CA PRO A 224 21.06 -6.36 7.20
C PRO A 224 19.77 -6.79 7.91
N SER A 225 19.50 -8.10 7.97
CA SER A 225 18.28 -8.65 8.58
C SER A 225 18.16 -8.35 10.07
N ASP A 226 19.29 -8.25 10.77
CA ASP A 226 19.40 -7.80 12.15
C ASP A 226 19.44 -6.26 12.21
N PRO A 227 18.43 -5.61 12.83
CA PRO A 227 18.39 -4.16 12.94
C PRO A 227 19.57 -3.53 13.67
N ASP A 228 20.19 -4.21 14.64
CA ASP A 228 21.30 -3.62 15.41
C ASP A 228 22.57 -3.59 14.55
N ILE A 229 22.83 -4.67 13.81
CA ILE A 229 23.87 -4.69 12.77
C ILE A 229 23.57 -3.63 11.69
N ALA A 230 22.31 -3.49 11.28
CA ALA A 230 21.91 -2.51 10.29
C ALA A 230 22.18 -1.06 10.79
N LYS A 231 21.88 -0.75 12.04
CA LYS A 231 22.15 0.58 12.64
C LYS A 231 23.64 0.90 12.67
N GLU A 232 24.48 -0.07 12.99
CA GLU A 232 25.93 0.13 13.06
C GLU A 232 26.58 0.26 11.67
N LEU A 233 26.24 -0.63 10.74
CA LEU A 233 26.92 -0.72 9.44
C LEU A 233 26.28 0.16 8.37
N ARG A 234 24.95 0.31 8.39
CA ARG A 234 24.15 0.97 7.34
C ARG A 234 22.94 1.73 7.94
N PRO A 235 23.16 2.80 8.74
CA PRO A 235 22.12 3.48 9.53
C PRO A 235 20.97 4.08 8.71
N ASN A 236 21.17 4.27 7.41
CA ASN A 236 20.17 4.83 6.51
C ASN A 236 19.28 3.78 5.82
N THR A 237 19.36 2.51 6.22
CA THR A 237 18.53 1.43 5.65
C THR A 237 17.17 1.32 6.35
N ILE A 238 16.19 0.68 5.70
CA ILE A 238 14.83 0.51 6.26
C ILE A 238 14.90 -0.21 7.61
N ARG A 239 15.64 -1.33 7.68
CA ARG A 239 15.75 -2.14 8.91
C ARG A 239 16.48 -1.40 10.02
N ALA A 240 17.47 -0.55 9.71
CA ALA A 240 18.12 0.28 10.70
C ALA A 240 17.18 1.33 11.31
N LYS A 241 16.35 1.98 10.47
CA LYS A 241 15.46 3.07 10.90
C LYS A 241 14.21 2.60 11.62
N PHE A 242 13.66 1.44 11.22
CA PHE A 242 12.33 1.01 11.67
C PHE A 242 12.32 -0.37 12.34
N GLY A 243 13.43 -1.12 12.30
CA GLY A 243 13.55 -2.42 12.94
C GLY A 243 13.84 -2.33 14.45
N LYS A 244 13.26 -3.26 15.20
CA LYS A 244 13.41 -3.39 16.65
C LYS A 244 14.39 -4.48 17.05
N ASP A 245 14.23 -5.67 16.45
CA ASP A 245 15.04 -6.86 16.71
C ASP A 245 15.02 -7.76 15.46
N LYS A 246 15.73 -8.90 15.52
CA LYS A 246 15.84 -9.85 14.40
C LYS A 246 14.49 -10.37 13.87
N VAL A 247 13.48 -10.47 14.73
CA VAL A 247 12.13 -10.93 14.35
C VAL A 247 11.29 -9.75 13.85
N LYS A 248 11.28 -8.64 14.60
CA LYS A 248 10.59 -7.39 14.31
C LYS A 248 11.50 -6.41 13.57
N ASN A 249 11.94 -6.79 12.38
CA ASN A 249 12.89 -6.03 11.58
C ASN A 249 12.24 -5.13 10.50
N ALA A 250 11.03 -4.61 10.73
CA ALA A 250 10.20 -3.79 9.84
C ALA A 250 9.76 -4.39 8.49
N ILE A 251 10.68 -4.94 7.69
CA ILE A 251 10.42 -5.33 6.30
C ILE A 251 11.05 -6.69 5.95
N HIS A 252 10.26 -7.56 5.33
CA HIS A 252 10.75 -8.71 4.58
C HIS A 252 10.96 -8.31 3.11
N VAL A 253 12.00 -8.82 2.47
CA VAL A 253 12.34 -8.55 1.06
C VAL A 253 12.84 -9.84 0.42
N THR A 254 12.57 -10.03 -0.86
CA THR A 254 13.02 -11.21 -1.61
C THR A 254 14.54 -11.42 -1.52
N ASP A 255 14.94 -12.68 -1.30
CA ASP A 255 16.34 -13.10 -1.16
C ASP A 255 17.02 -13.55 -2.47
N LEU A 256 16.29 -13.91 -3.52
CA LEU A 256 16.86 -14.20 -4.83
C LEU A 256 16.03 -13.55 -5.96
N PRO A 257 16.64 -13.01 -7.02
CA PRO A 257 15.89 -12.42 -8.14
C PRO A 257 14.84 -13.36 -8.75
N GLU A 258 15.13 -14.66 -8.81
CA GLU A 258 14.26 -15.72 -9.29
C GLU A 258 13.04 -16.00 -8.39
N ASP A 259 13.12 -15.66 -7.10
CA ASP A 259 12.02 -15.86 -6.14
C ASP A 259 10.98 -14.74 -6.24
N ALA A 260 11.38 -13.54 -6.70
CA ALA A 260 10.48 -12.38 -6.74
C ALA A 260 9.19 -12.66 -7.53
N PRO A 261 9.23 -13.24 -8.75
CA PRO A 261 8.00 -13.61 -9.47
C PRO A 261 7.09 -14.57 -8.69
N LEU A 262 7.67 -15.56 -8.01
CA LEU A 262 6.93 -16.58 -7.25
C LEU A 262 6.23 -15.96 -6.04
N GLU A 263 6.95 -15.12 -5.29
CA GLU A 263 6.38 -14.40 -4.14
C GLU A 263 5.28 -13.42 -4.60
N ILE A 264 5.51 -12.69 -5.70
CA ILE A 264 4.50 -11.79 -6.28
C ILE A 264 3.24 -12.56 -6.66
N GLU A 265 3.36 -13.69 -7.35
CA GLU A 265 2.23 -14.53 -7.73
C GLU A 265 1.49 -15.06 -6.49
N TYR A 266 2.22 -15.58 -5.51
CA TYR A 266 1.65 -16.09 -4.27
C TYR A 266 0.78 -15.04 -3.57
N PHE A 267 1.29 -13.84 -3.28
CA PHE A 267 0.55 -12.85 -2.49
C PHE A 267 -0.57 -12.13 -3.26
N PHE A 268 -0.40 -11.91 -4.56
CA PHE A 268 -1.34 -11.12 -5.33
C PHE A 268 -2.37 -11.95 -6.11
N GLN A 269 -2.11 -13.25 -6.36
CA GLN A 269 -3.01 -14.11 -7.14
C GLN A 269 -3.51 -15.33 -6.36
N LEU A 270 -2.64 -15.99 -5.57
CA LEU A 270 -3.01 -17.26 -4.91
C LEU A 270 -3.55 -17.07 -3.50
N LEU A 271 -3.03 -16.07 -2.77
CA LEU A 271 -3.46 -15.77 -1.42
C LEU A 271 -4.85 -15.11 -1.44
N GLU A 272 -5.86 -15.88 -1.04
CA GLU A 272 -7.24 -15.43 -0.82
C GLU A 272 -7.36 -14.45 0.35
#